data_AF-A0A6V7Q3S2-F1
#
_entry.id   AF-A0A6V7Q3S2-F1
#
_cell.length_a   1.000
_cell.length_b   1.000
_cell.length_c   1.000
_cell.angle_alpha   90.00
_cell.angle_beta   90.00
_cell.angle_gamma   90.00
#
_symmetry.space_group_name_H-M   'P 1'
#
loop_
_entity.id
_entity.type
_entity.pdbx_description
1 polymer ?
#
loop_
_entity_poly.entity_id
_entity_poly.type
_entity_poly.pdbx_seq_one_letter_code
_entity_poly.pdbx_strand_id
1 'polypeptide(L)'
;MRKIRDKDVEVDDINKKNSELEEQIKQLAMEVAAWQQRAKYNENMINALKYNIEQVYAQSRDNKEGCGDSEVDDTASCCDGGAIKLHLLDKDRKDNKHSMVCNVCKVNEACMLLLPCRHLCLCKECESKLSFCPLCQSSKLLGMEIYIV
;
A
#
# COMPACT_ATOMS: atom_id res chain seq x y z
N MET A 1 27.67 -28.57 60.51
CA MET A 1 28.56 -28.59 59.34
C MET A 1 27.85 -29.02 58.05
N ARG A 2 27.31 -30.24 57.89
CA ARG A 2 26.67 -30.67 56.61
C ARG A 2 25.49 -29.78 56.17
N LYS A 3 24.51 -29.56 57.04
CA LYS A 3 23.34 -28.69 56.78
C LYS A 3 23.67 -27.23 56.41
N ILE A 4 24.85 -26.74 56.79
CA ILE A 4 25.29 -25.38 56.45
C ILE A 4 25.78 -25.39 55.00
N ARG A 5 26.64 -26.35 54.64
CA ARG A 5 27.11 -26.54 53.27
C ARG A 5 25.98 -26.80 52.27
N ASP A 6 24.98 -27.58 52.65
CA ASP A 6 23.84 -27.86 51.77
C ASP A 6 23.06 -26.58 51.45
N LYS A 7 22.92 -25.68 52.44
CA LYS A 7 22.31 -24.36 52.24
C LYS A 7 23.19 -23.40 51.45
N ASP A 8 24.52 -23.47 51.61
CA ASP A 8 25.45 -22.65 50.83
C ASP A 8 25.34 -22.99 49.33
N VAL A 9 25.24 -24.28 48.98
CA VAL A 9 25.03 -24.72 47.59
C VAL A 9 23.69 -24.24 47.02
N GLU A 10 22.63 -24.26 47.83
CA GLU A 10 21.31 -23.75 47.42
C GLU A 10 21.35 -22.24 47.13
N VAL A 11 22.06 -21.47 47.96
CA VAL A 11 22.26 -20.03 47.75
C VAL A 11 23.04 -19.77 46.46
N ASP A 12 24.09 -20.54 46.19
CA ASP A 12 24.88 -20.39 44.96
C ASP A 12 24.05 -20.68 43.70
N ASP A 13 23.19 -21.70 43.73
CA ASP A 13 22.28 -22.03 42.62
C ASP A 13 21.24 -20.92 42.37
N ILE A 14 20.67 -20.37 43.46
CA ILE A 14 19.73 -19.24 43.37
C ILE A 14 20.43 -18.00 42.79
N ASN A 15 21.65 -17.68 43.27
CA ASN A 15 22.41 -16.52 42.77
C ASN A 15 22.74 -16.66 41.28
N LYS A 16 23.13 -17.86 40.85
CA LYS A 16 23.40 -18.14 39.44
C LYS A 16 22.15 -17.91 38.58
N LYS A 17 21.01 -18.48 38.98
CA LYS A 17 19.73 -18.28 38.28
C LYS A 17 19.32 -16.81 38.26
N ASN A 18 19.53 -16.08 39.36
CA ASN A 18 19.22 -14.66 39.42
C ASN A 18 20.06 -13.87 38.40
N SER A 19 21.37 -14.13 38.32
CA SER A 19 22.23 -13.50 37.31
C SER A 19 21.84 -13.85 35.87
N GLU A 20 21.44 -15.10 35.60
CA GLU A 20 20.96 -15.51 34.28
C GLU A 20 19.66 -14.78 33.88
N LEU A 21 18.70 -14.65 34.81
CA LEU A 21 17.46 -13.92 34.58
C LEU A 21 17.67 -12.42 34.38
N GLU A 22 18.58 -11.81 35.15
CA GLU A 22 18.96 -10.40 34.96
C GLU A 22 19.53 -10.14 33.57
N GLU A 23 20.34 -11.06 33.05
CA GLU A 23 20.89 -10.95 31.70
C GLU A 23 19.81 -11.12 30.62
N GLN A 24 18.88 -12.06 30.80
CA GLN A 24 17.73 -12.22 29.90
C GLN A 24 16.85 -10.96 29.87
N ILE A 25 16.60 -10.33 31.03
CA ILE A 25 15.84 -9.08 31.12
C ILE A 25 16.55 -7.97 30.32
N LYS A 26 17.87 -7.86 30.42
CA LYS A 26 18.65 -6.87 29.64
C LYS A 26 18.55 -7.13 28.14
N GLN A 27 18.65 -8.40 27.72
CA GLN A 27 18.53 -8.78 26.30
C GLN A 27 17.14 -8.44 25.75
N LEU A 28 16.08 -8.86 26.46
CA LEU A 28 14.69 -8.54 26.11
C LEU A 28 14.45 -7.03 26.05
N ALA A 29 15.03 -6.26 26.97
CA ALA A 29 14.92 -4.80 26.96
C ALA A 29 15.57 -4.18 25.70
N MET A 30 16.74 -4.69 25.28
CA MET A 30 17.40 -4.25 24.04
C MET A 30 16.57 -4.62 22.81
N GLU A 31 16.00 -5.82 22.76
CA GLU A 31 15.13 -6.25 21.66
C GLU A 31 13.88 -5.37 21.54
N VAL A 32 13.19 -5.14 22.66
CA VAL A 32 12.01 -4.25 22.70
C VAL A 32 12.36 -2.85 22.20
N ALA A 33 13.48 -2.29 22.65
CA ALA A 33 13.94 -0.99 22.19
C ALA A 33 14.20 -0.97 20.68
N ALA A 34 14.85 -2.01 20.13
CA ALA A 34 15.11 -2.13 18.70
C ALA A 34 13.80 -2.20 17.88
N TRP A 35 12.83 -3.00 18.32
CA TRP A 35 11.52 -3.09 17.68
C TRP A 35 10.75 -1.76 17.73
N GLN A 36 10.77 -1.07 18.87
CA GLN A 36 10.16 0.24 19.03
C GLN A 36 10.78 1.29 18.10
N GLN A 37 12.11 1.32 17.99
CA GLN A 37 12.80 2.23 17.07
C GLN A 37 12.41 1.95 15.61
N ARG A 38 12.35 0.68 15.21
CA ARG A 38 11.95 0.31 13.86
C ARG A 38 10.49 0.68 13.55
N ALA A 39 9.59 0.48 14.52
CA ALA A 39 8.20 0.89 14.38
C ALA A 39 8.06 2.40 14.20
N LYS A 40 8.75 3.19 15.02
CA LYS A 40 8.76 4.66 14.93
C LYS A 40 9.33 5.17 13.61
N TYR A 41 10.41 4.54 13.12
CA TYR A 41 10.98 4.86 11.81
C TYR A 41 9.96 4.61 10.68
N ASN A 42 9.31 3.45 10.68
CA ASN A 42 8.28 3.12 9.69
C ASN A 42 7.10 4.10 9.75
N GLU A 43 6.66 4.49 10.94
CA GLU A 43 5.60 5.48 11.13
C GLU A 43 5.99 6.83 10.54
N ASN A 44 7.21 7.31 10.82
CA ASN A 44 7.71 8.56 10.27
C ASN A 44 7.77 8.53 8.74
N MET A 45 8.23 7.42 8.15
CA MET A 45 8.23 7.24 6.70
C MET A 45 6.81 7.29 6.12
N ILE A 46 5.85 6.59 6.74
CA ILE A 46 4.45 6.59 6.31
C ILE A 46 3.90 8.02 6.38
N ASN A 47 4.17 8.76 7.45
CA ASN A 47 3.70 10.14 7.62
C ASN A 47 4.31 11.09 6.57
N ALA A 48 5.60 10.95 6.28
CA ALA A 48 6.26 11.72 5.22
C ALA A 48 5.65 11.43 3.84
N LEU A 49 5.40 10.16 3.52
CA LEU A 49 4.75 9.77 2.27
C LEU A 49 3.32 10.30 2.17
N LYS A 50 2.55 10.24 3.26
CA LYS A 50 1.19 10.82 3.33
C LYS A 50 1.21 12.32 3.05
N TYR A 51 2.09 13.05 3.72
CA TYR A 51 2.24 14.49 3.53
C TYR A 51 2.62 14.85 2.09
N ASN A 52 3.56 14.11 1.49
CA ASN A 52 3.94 14.33 0.09
C ASN A 52 2.76 14.12 -0.86
N ILE A 53 1.93 13.11 -0.61
CA ILE A 53 0.72 12.87 -1.40
C ILE A 53 -0.26 14.05 -1.24
N GLU A 54 -0.55 14.47 -0.02
CA GLU A 54 -1.44 15.61 0.27
C GLU A 54 -0.98 16.91 -0.40
N GLN A 55 0.32 17.20 -0.36
CA GLN A 55 0.88 18.38 -1.04
C GLN A 55 0.69 18.33 -2.55
N VAL A 56 0.92 17.19 -3.21
CA VAL A 56 0.70 17.03 -4.65
C VAL A 56 -0.78 17.26 -5.01
N TYR A 57 -1.70 16.76 -4.18
CA TYR A 57 -3.13 17.02 -4.37
C TYR A 57 -3.50 18.50 -4.21
N ALA A 58 -2.90 19.21 -3.25
CA ALA A 58 -3.13 20.64 -3.04
C ALA A 58 -2.58 21.50 -4.19
N GLN A 59 -1.34 21.24 -4.63
CA GLN A 59 -0.69 21.96 -5.74
C GLN A 59 -1.44 21.79 -7.07
N SER A 60 -2.12 20.65 -7.28
CA SER A 60 -2.97 20.44 -8.46
C SER A 60 -4.20 21.36 -8.50
N ARG A 61 -4.60 21.97 -7.37
CA ARG A 61 -5.75 22.89 -7.29
C ARG A 61 -5.35 24.35 -7.47
N ASP A 62 -4.14 24.72 -7.04
CA ASP A 62 -3.66 26.12 -7.06
C ASP A 62 -3.04 26.54 -8.41
N ASN A 63 -2.76 25.61 -9.32
CA ASN A 63 -2.28 25.91 -10.68
C ASN A 63 -3.41 26.35 -11.65
N LYS A 64 -4.52 26.89 -11.14
CA LYS A 64 -5.71 27.27 -11.93
C LYS A 64 -6.14 28.72 -11.78
N GLU A 65 -5.26 29.61 -11.34
CA GLU A 65 -5.49 31.05 -11.41
C GLU A 65 -4.29 31.74 -12.07
N GLY A 66 -4.41 31.95 -13.38
CA GLY A 66 -3.36 32.56 -14.18
C GLY A 66 -3.77 32.79 -15.63
N CYS A 67 -4.44 33.92 -15.86
CA CYS A 67 -4.49 34.69 -17.11
C CYS A 67 -5.37 34.18 -18.26
N GLY A 68 -6.37 34.99 -18.61
CA GLY A 68 -7.09 34.91 -19.88
C GLY A 68 -8.48 35.49 -19.78
N ASP A 69 -8.58 36.82 -19.67
CA ASP A 69 -9.81 37.54 -20.02
C ASP A 69 -10.17 37.19 -21.46
N SER A 70 -11.16 36.34 -21.63
CA SER A 70 -11.73 35.98 -22.92
C SER A 70 -13.21 35.81 -22.70
N GLU A 71 -13.92 36.87 -23.06
CA GLU A 71 -15.35 36.94 -23.17
C GLU A 71 -15.79 35.95 -24.27
N VAL A 72 -16.02 34.69 -23.91
CA VAL A 72 -16.77 33.76 -24.75
C VAL A 72 -17.79 32.98 -23.93
N ASP A 73 -19.02 33.24 -24.37
CA ASP A 73 -20.32 32.63 -24.20
C ASP A 73 -20.49 31.35 -23.34
N ASP A 74 -21.61 31.43 -22.61
CA ASP A 74 -22.26 30.50 -21.70
C ASP A 74 -22.32 29.04 -22.18
N THR A 75 -21.80 28.08 -21.40
CA THR A 75 -22.37 26.72 -21.29
C THR A 75 -21.89 26.03 -20.00
N ALA A 76 -22.74 26.08 -18.98
CA ALA A 76 -22.93 25.13 -17.87
C ALA A 76 -21.70 24.42 -17.26
N SER A 77 -21.23 25.00 -16.15
CA SER A 77 -20.54 24.31 -15.06
C SER A 77 -21.51 23.38 -14.32
N CYS A 78 -21.16 22.10 -14.17
CA CYS A 78 -21.61 21.26 -13.07
C CYS A 78 -20.61 20.13 -12.83
N CYS A 79 -19.95 20.21 -11.68
CA CYS A 79 -19.17 19.14 -11.07
C CYS A 79 -20.12 18.14 -10.42
N ASP A 80 -20.13 16.89 -10.86
CA ASP A 80 -20.62 15.72 -10.11
C ASP A 80 -20.18 14.46 -10.88
N GLY A 81 -19.58 13.39 -10.37
CA GLY A 81 -19.04 13.00 -9.09
C GLY A 81 -18.34 11.66 -9.36
N GLY A 82 -17.13 11.46 -8.81
CA GLY A 82 -16.40 10.18 -8.74
C GLY A 82 -16.51 9.19 -9.90
N ALA A 83 -15.69 9.34 -10.95
CA ALA A 83 -15.33 8.21 -11.81
C ALA A 83 -13.90 8.34 -12.32
N ILE A 84 -13.19 7.22 -12.20
CA ILE A 84 -11.77 7.00 -12.44
C ILE A 84 -11.35 7.58 -13.80
N LYS A 85 -10.51 8.61 -13.78
CA LYS A 85 -9.93 9.25 -14.97
C LYS A 85 -8.86 8.32 -15.57
N LEU A 86 -9.28 7.42 -16.45
CA LEU A 86 -8.37 6.72 -17.35
C LEU A 86 -8.10 7.63 -18.55
N HIS A 87 -6.87 8.14 -18.62
CA HIS A 87 -6.35 8.70 -19.85
C HIS A 87 -6.39 7.62 -20.94
N LEU A 88 -6.98 7.92 -22.10
CA LEU A 88 -6.35 7.77 -23.42
C LEU A 88 -7.30 8.23 -24.53
N LEU A 89 -6.67 8.74 -25.57
CA LEU A 89 -7.21 9.48 -26.70
C LEU A 89 -8.10 8.64 -27.63
N ASP A 90 -8.88 9.40 -28.41
CA ASP A 90 -9.51 9.08 -29.70
C ASP A 90 -10.93 8.46 -29.75
N LYS A 91 -11.85 9.38 -30.07
CA LYS A 91 -12.75 9.40 -31.24
C LYS A 91 -13.87 8.36 -31.36
N ASP A 92 -15.09 8.91 -31.30
CA ASP A 92 -16.30 8.48 -32.01
C ASP A 92 -16.62 6.97 -32.02
N ARG A 93 -17.61 6.56 -31.21
CA ARG A 93 -18.89 5.99 -31.68
C ARG A 93 -19.77 5.49 -30.53
N LYS A 94 -21.01 5.97 -30.56
CA LYS A 94 -22.29 5.43 -30.05
C LYS A 94 -22.26 4.15 -29.18
N ASP A 95 -22.99 4.25 -28.07
CA ASP A 95 -23.60 3.16 -27.29
C ASP A 95 -22.66 2.02 -26.90
N ASN A 96 -21.84 2.20 -25.86
CA ASN A 96 -21.07 1.09 -25.32
C ASN A 96 -21.15 1.07 -23.79
N LYS A 97 -21.68 -0.03 -23.24
CA LYS A 97 -21.21 -0.55 -21.96
C LYS A 97 -19.68 -0.51 -22.03
N HIS A 98 -19.03 0.32 -21.22
CA HIS A 98 -17.58 0.38 -21.13
C HIS A 98 -17.05 -0.94 -20.54
N SER A 99 -17.08 -2.04 -21.29
CA SER A 99 -16.34 -3.23 -20.90
C SER A 99 -14.86 -2.92 -21.11
N MET A 100 -14.11 -2.91 -20.00
CA MET A 100 -12.66 -2.73 -20.08
C MET A 100 -12.09 -3.94 -20.82
N VAL A 101 -11.26 -3.73 -21.84
CA VAL A 101 -10.57 -4.82 -22.55
C VAL A 101 -9.24 -5.14 -21.89
N CYS A 102 -8.80 -6.40 -21.97
CA CYS A 102 -7.53 -6.84 -21.42
C CYS A 102 -6.36 -6.03 -21.98
N ASN A 103 -5.52 -5.50 -21.10
CA ASN A 103 -4.41 -4.64 -21.47
C ASN A 103 -3.27 -5.35 -22.21
N VAL A 104 -3.29 -6.69 -22.24
CA VAL A 104 -2.23 -7.51 -22.87
C VAL A 104 -2.69 -8.05 -24.21
N CYS A 105 -3.75 -8.88 -24.24
CA CYS A 105 -4.19 -9.48 -25.49
C CYS A 105 -5.05 -8.54 -26.34
N LYS A 106 -5.68 -7.52 -25.73
CA LYS A 106 -6.62 -6.59 -26.39
C LYS A 106 -7.82 -7.28 -27.06
N VAL A 107 -8.06 -8.56 -26.75
CA VAL A 107 -9.12 -9.40 -27.33
C VAL A 107 -10.23 -9.66 -26.31
N ASN A 108 -9.88 -10.19 -25.15
CA ASN A 108 -10.84 -10.57 -24.10
C ASN A 108 -11.13 -9.38 -23.17
N GLU A 109 -12.29 -9.40 -22.51
CA GLU A 109 -12.62 -8.44 -21.46
C GLU A 109 -11.68 -8.58 -20.26
N ALA A 110 -11.35 -7.45 -19.63
CA ALA A 110 -10.62 -7.39 -18.40
C ALA A 110 -11.56 -7.73 -17.23
N CYS A 111 -11.34 -8.90 -16.63
CA CYS A 111 -12.12 -9.40 -15.49
C CYS A 111 -11.26 -9.64 -14.25
N MET A 112 -9.94 -9.45 -14.30
CA MET A 112 -9.02 -9.74 -13.20
C MET A 112 -8.54 -8.47 -12.50
N LEU A 113 -8.90 -8.36 -11.21
CA LEU A 113 -8.38 -7.37 -10.26
C LEU A 113 -7.06 -7.85 -9.65
N LEU A 114 -5.99 -7.08 -9.79
CA LEU A 114 -4.65 -7.45 -9.32
C LEU A 114 -4.35 -6.85 -7.94
N LEU A 115 -3.98 -7.68 -6.97
CA LEU A 115 -3.54 -7.24 -5.65
C LEU A 115 -2.01 -7.20 -5.54
N PRO A 116 -1.44 -6.19 -4.85
CA PRO A 116 -2.12 -5.21 -4.00
C PRO A 116 -2.59 -3.92 -4.71
N CYS A 117 -2.28 -3.73 -5.99
CA CYS A 117 -2.51 -2.44 -6.66
C CYS A 117 -3.98 -2.13 -7.02
N ARG A 118 -4.88 -3.12 -6.93
CA ARG A 118 -6.32 -3.04 -7.25
C ARG A 118 -6.64 -2.57 -8.68
N HIS A 119 -5.77 -2.89 -9.63
CA HIS A 119 -6.04 -2.60 -11.04
C HIS A 119 -6.82 -3.73 -11.70
N LEU A 120 -7.95 -3.41 -12.32
CA LEU A 120 -8.70 -4.29 -13.22
C LEU A 120 -8.20 -4.07 -14.65
N CYS A 121 -7.32 -4.95 -15.14
CA CYS A 121 -6.67 -4.69 -16.44
C CYS A 121 -6.32 -5.94 -17.26
N LEU A 122 -6.59 -7.14 -16.76
CA LEU A 122 -6.25 -8.40 -17.44
C LEU A 122 -7.49 -9.28 -17.61
N CYS A 123 -7.53 -10.08 -18.68
CA CYS A 123 -8.41 -11.24 -18.75
C CYS A 123 -7.79 -12.40 -17.96
N LYS A 124 -8.58 -13.43 -17.69
CA LYS A 124 -8.18 -14.62 -16.93
C LYS A 124 -6.95 -15.34 -17.53
N GLU A 125 -6.89 -15.46 -18.86
CA GLU A 125 -5.77 -16.15 -19.53
C GLU A 125 -4.45 -15.37 -19.43
N CYS A 126 -4.53 -14.03 -19.51
CA CYS A 126 -3.34 -13.17 -19.43
C CYS A 126 -2.85 -13.00 -18.00
N GLU A 127 -3.75 -13.00 -17.01
CA GLU A 127 -3.40 -12.89 -15.60
C GLU A 127 -2.44 -14.00 -15.16
N SER A 128 -2.68 -15.24 -15.57
CA SER A 128 -1.85 -16.40 -15.20
C SER A 128 -0.39 -16.32 -15.68
N LYS A 129 -0.12 -15.50 -16.71
CA LYS A 129 1.19 -15.38 -17.37
C LYS A 129 2.03 -14.22 -16.85
N LEU A 130 1.45 -13.35 -16.03
CA LEU A 130 2.11 -12.13 -15.56
C LEU A 130 2.34 -12.16 -14.05
N SER A 131 3.53 -11.73 -13.62
CA SER A 131 3.89 -11.56 -12.21
C SER A 131 3.81 -10.10 -11.74
N PHE A 132 3.38 -9.17 -12.61
CA PHE A 132 3.26 -7.75 -12.32
C PHE A 132 2.05 -7.13 -13.02
N CYS A 133 1.58 -6.00 -12.51
CA CYS A 133 0.52 -5.21 -13.11
C CYS A 133 1.06 -4.41 -14.30
N PRO A 134 0.47 -4.54 -15.51
CA PRO A 134 0.94 -3.77 -16.68
C PRO A 134 0.63 -2.27 -16.61
N LEU A 135 -0.24 -1.82 -15.70
CA LEU A 135 -0.56 -0.39 -15.54
C LEU A 135 0.42 0.35 -14.63
N CYS A 136 0.84 -0.27 -13.52
CA CYS A 136 1.64 0.39 -12.49
C CYS A 136 2.92 -0.34 -12.13
N GLN A 137 3.22 -1.44 -12.82
CA GLN A 137 4.43 -2.27 -12.65
C GLN A 137 4.60 -2.88 -11.24
N SER A 138 3.59 -2.77 -10.38
CA SER A 138 3.60 -3.42 -9.06
C SER A 138 3.57 -4.94 -9.21
N SER A 139 4.35 -5.64 -8.38
CA SER A 139 4.31 -7.11 -8.31
C SER A 139 2.91 -7.60 -7.96
N LYS A 140 2.46 -8.63 -8.69
CA LYS A 140 1.18 -9.30 -8.48
C LYS A 140 1.36 -10.35 -7.40
N LEU A 141 0.60 -10.21 -6.31
CA LEU A 141 0.49 -11.24 -5.28
C LEU A 141 -0.67 -12.20 -5.56
N LEU A 142 -1.82 -11.65 -5.95
CA LEU A 142 -3.06 -12.40 -6.20
C LEU A 142 -3.86 -11.72 -7.31
N GLY A 143 -4.49 -12.52 -8.16
CA GLY A 143 -5.53 -12.08 -9.10
C GLY A 143 -6.90 -12.54 -8.62
N MET A 144 -7.88 -11.65 -8.62
CA MET A 144 -9.28 -11.96 -8.29
C MET A 144 -10.16 -11.68 -9.49
N GLU A 145 -10.92 -12.68 -9.93
CA GLU A 145 -11.93 -12.51 -10.97
C GLU A 145 -13.13 -11.75 -10.38
N ILE A 146 -13.58 -10.71 -11.06
CA ILE A 146 -14.74 -9.91 -10.65
C ILE A 146 -15.82 -9.97 -11.73
N TYR A 147 -17.07 -10.07 -11.29
CA TYR A 147 -18.25 -9.99 -12.17
C TYR A 147 -18.87 -8.61 -12.00
N ILE A 148 -18.84 -7.81 -13.08
CA ILE A 148 -19.51 -6.51 -13.12
C ILE A 148 -20.97 -6.79 -13.46
N VAL A 149 -21.85 -6.54 -12.49
CA VAL A 149 -23.31 -6.69 -12.61
C VAL A 149 -23.93 -5.44 -13.22
#